data_AF-A0A380BAI2-F1
#
_entry.id   AF-A0A380BAI2-F1
#
_cell.length_a   1.000
_cell.length_b   1.000
_cell.length_c   1.000
_cell.angle_alpha   90.00
_cell.angle_beta   90.00
_cell.angle_gamma   90.00
#
_symmetry.space_group_name_H-M   'P 1'
#
loop_
_entity.id
_entity.type
_entity.pdbx_description
1 polymer ?
#
loop_
_entity_poly.entity_id
_entity_poly.type
_entity_poly.pdbx_seq_one_letter_code
_entity_poly.pdbx_strand_id
1 'polypeptide(L)'
;MKDMKALLLNILFLSCLVSAQAQTEQEINWLTFEQLSDSLDVQPKETLLFFYTDWCSYCHKMMKEGFKNPDIVRYINTHYYAVRFDAESINPVNFDGQVLKNTSKHKVPGHFHEVALLFNPPGKKLIFPQLILLKNDFSIKKNTNKYLSSKELLKYVK
;
A
#
# COMPACT_ATOMS: atom_id res chain seq x y z
N MET A 1 -47.12 32.71 19.43
CA MET A 1 -47.12 31.29 18.97
C MET A 1 -46.53 31.07 17.58
N LYS A 2 -46.60 32.05 16.65
CA LYS A 2 -45.96 31.96 15.33
C LYS A 2 -44.42 32.02 15.44
N ASP A 3 -43.91 32.81 16.38
CA ASP A 3 -42.47 33.04 16.56
C ASP A 3 -41.75 31.84 17.19
N MET A 4 -42.42 31.10 18.08
CA MET A 4 -41.90 29.86 18.67
C MET A 4 -41.80 28.72 17.64
N LYS A 5 -42.72 28.68 16.67
CA LYS A 5 -42.68 27.71 15.56
C LYS A 5 -41.55 28.02 14.58
N ALA A 6 -41.28 29.31 14.31
CA ALA A 6 -40.16 29.73 13.48
C ALA A 6 -38.80 29.45 14.14
N LEU A 7 -38.72 29.58 15.48
CA LEU A 7 -37.52 29.24 16.24
C LEU A 7 -37.24 27.72 16.24
N LEU A 8 -38.28 26.91 16.42
CA LEU A 8 -38.18 25.44 16.35
C LEU A 8 -37.82 24.95 14.93
N LEU A 9 -38.32 25.61 13.88
CA LEU A 9 -37.96 25.30 12.49
C LEU A 9 -36.48 25.60 12.18
N ASN A 10 -35.95 26.71 12.71
CA ASN A 10 -34.55 27.11 12.52
C ASN A 10 -33.56 26.21 13.29
N ILE A 11 -33.94 25.72 14.47
CA ILE A 11 -33.12 24.77 15.25
C ILE A 11 -33.07 23.41 14.54
N LEU A 12 -34.18 22.96 13.94
CA LEU A 12 -34.25 21.71 13.17
C LEU A 12 -33.42 21.78 11.88
N PHE A 13 -33.33 22.97 11.27
CA PHE A 13 -32.51 23.20 10.07
C PHE A 13 -31.00 23.22 10.38
N LEU A 14 -30.61 23.73 11.55
CA LEU A 14 -29.21 23.78 11.99
C LEU A 14 -28.66 22.39 12.39
N SER A 15 -29.51 21.49 12.91
CA SER A 15 -29.12 20.12 13.25
C SER A 15 -28.84 19.22 12.03
N CYS A 16 -29.35 19.56 10.85
CA CYS A 16 -29.08 18.78 9.62
C CYS A 16 -27.72 19.08 8.98
N LEU A 17 -27.07 20.19 9.32
CA LEU A 17 -25.80 20.60 8.69
C LEU A 17 -24.56 19.89 9.28
N VAL A 18 -24.70 19.23 10.44
CA VAL A 18 -23.55 18.59 11.14
C VAL A 18 -23.25 17.18 10.62
N SER A 19 -24.13 16.58 9.81
CA SER A 19 -23.97 15.20 9.32
C SER A 19 -23.16 15.06 8.03
N ALA A 20 -22.63 16.16 7.47
CA ALA A 20 -21.77 16.13 6.29
C ALA A 20 -20.29 15.93 6.66
N GLN A 21 -19.98 14.89 7.46
CA GLN A 21 -18.61 14.39 7.50
C GLN A 21 -18.33 13.75 6.14
N ALA A 22 -17.62 14.46 5.28
CA ALA A 22 -17.02 13.90 4.09
C ALA A 22 -16.26 12.64 4.49
N GLN A 23 -16.75 11.47 4.10
CA GLN A 23 -15.98 10.24 4.17
C GLN A 23 -14.86 10.39 3.14
N THR A 24 -13.72 10.91 3.57
CA THR A 24 -12.48 10.77 2.81
C THR A 24 -12.28 9.28 2.58
N GLU A 25 -12.29 8.87 1.31
CA GLU A 25 -11.96 7.50 0.91
C GLU A 25 -10.59 7.20 1.52
N GLN A 26 -10.56 6.29 2.52
CA GLN A 26 -9.30 5.94 3.16
C GLN A 26 -8.47 5.18 2.14
N GLU A 27 -7.27 5.67 1.85
CA GLU A 27 -6.27 4.99 1.04
C GLU A 27 -5.25 4.27 1.94
N ILE A 28 -4.49 3.34 1.37
CA ILE A 28 -3.37 2.72 2.08
C ILE A 28 -2.28 3.77 2.30
N ASN A 29 -1.73 3.80 3.50
CA ASN A 29 -0.57 4.63 3.87
C ASN A 29 0.70 4.02 3.27
N TRP A 30 0.91 4.25 1.97
CA TRP A 30 2.09 3.79 1.27
C TRP A 30 3.31 4.60 1.69
N LEU A 31 4.33 3.92 2.21
CA LEU A 31 5.62 4.49 2.53
C LEU A 31 6.59 4.33 1.34
N THR A 32 7.55 5.23 1.28
CA THR A 32 8.83 4.99 0.59
C THR A 32 9.68 4.00 1.40
N PHE A 33 10.75 3.46 0.80
CA PHE A 33 11.67 2.59 1.54
C PHE A 33 12.45 3.35 2.61
N GLU A 34 12.76 4.62 2.38
CA GLU A 34 13.36 5.53 3.34
C GLU A 34 12.45 5.69 4.56
N GLN A 35 11.18 6.04 4.33
CA GLN A 35 10.19 6.16 5.41
C GLN A 35 9.92 4.83 6.11
N LEU A 36 10.01 3.70 5.39
CA LEU A 36 9.92 2.38 5.98
C LEU A 36 11.08 2.16 6.96
N SER A 37 12.32 2.47 6.55
CA SER A 37 13.50 2.38 7.42
C SER A 37 13.31 3.22 8.68
N ASP A 38 12.97 4.50 8.53
CA ASP A 38 12.74 5.42 9.65
C ASP A 38 11.65 4.90 10.60
N SER A 39 10.56 4.36 10.04
CA SER A 39 9.44 3.85 10.84
C SER A 39 9.81 2.60 11.64
N LEU A 40 10.63 1.72 11.07
CA LEU A 40 11.09 0.49 11.71
C LEU A 40 12.10 0.75 12.81
N ASP A 41 12.97 1.75 12.65
CA ASP A 41 13.92 2.17 13.68
C ASP A 41 13.20 2.70 14.93
N VAL A 42 12.05 3.35 14.74
CA VAL A 42 11.19 3.82 15.84
C VAL A 42 10.38 2.67 16.44
N GLN A 43 9.73 1.86 15.59
CA GLN A 43 8.86 0.78 16.03
C GLN A 43 8.83 -0.39 15.02
N PRO A 44 9.44 -1.53 15.34
CA PRO A 44 9.34 -2.73 14.50
C PRO A 44 7.88 -3.18 14.32
N LYS A 45 7.45 -3.35 13.06
CA LYS A 45 6.10 -3.74 12.67
C LYS A 45 6.16 -4.68 11.45
N GLU A 46 5.19 -5.57 11.30
CA GLU A 46 5.08 -6.39 10.09
C GLU A 46 4.98 -5.47 8.85
N THR A 47 5.58 -5.89 7.74
CA THR A 47 5.68 -5.09 6.51
C THR A 47 5.02 -5.80 5.34
N LEU A 48 4.21 -5.06 4.57
CA LEU A 48 3.63 -5.50 3.31
C LEU A 48 4.38 -4.82 2.15
N LEU A 49 5.01 -5.62 1.30
CA LEU A 49 5.69 -5.14 0.09
C LEU A 49 4.88 -5.56 -1.14
N PHE A 50 4.52 -4.60 -1.98
CA PHE A 50 3.87 -4.83 -3.26
C PHE A 50 4.76 -4.33 -4.40
N PHE A 51 5.35 -5.27 -5.14
CA PHE A 51 6.15 -4.99 -6.32
C PHE A 51 5.31 -5.11 -7.60
N TYR A 52 5.40 -4.08 -8.44
CA TYR A 52 4.71 -4.02 -9.72
C TYR A 52 5.65 -3.54 -10.83
N THR A 53 5.16 -3.56 -12.07
CA THR A 53 5.76 -2.89 -13.23
C THR A 53 4.66 -2.19 -14.03
N ASP A 54 5.02 -1.17 -14.82
CA ASP A 54 4.02 -0.38 -15.57
C ASP A 54 3.24 -1.20 -16.60
N TRP A 55 3.86 -2.22 -17.18
CA TRP A 55 3.24 -3.09 -18.18
C TRP A 55 2.39 -4.21 -17.55
N CYS A 56 2.37 -4.35 -16.23
CA CYS A 56 1.65 -5.41 -15.53
C CYS A 56 0.15 -5.07 -15.34
N SER A 57 -0.69 -5.52 -16.28
CA SER A 57 -2.15 -5.33 -16.21
C SER A 57 -2.79 -5.89 -14.93
N TYR A 58 -2.33 -7.03 -14.43
CA TYR A 58 -2.84 -7.62 -13.18
C TYR A 58 -2.47 -6.80 -11.95
N CYS A 59 -1.32 -6.14 -11.96
CA CYS A 59 -0.90 -5.23 -10.89
C CYS A 59 -1.84 -4.03 -10.82
N HIS A 60 -2.14 -3.42 -11.97
CA HIS A 60 -3.10 -2.31 -12.07
C HIS A 60 -4.49 -2.73 -11.60
N LYS A 61 -4.92 -3.94 -11.94
CA LYS A 61 -6.20 -4.48 -11.46
C LYS A 61 -6.23 -4.63 -9.94
N MET A 62 -5.18 -5.20 -9.33
CA MET A 62 -5.08 -5.29 -7.86
C MET A 62 -5.09 -3.91 -7.19
N MET A 63 -4.42 -2.92 -7.79
CA MET A 63 -4.44 -1.54 -7.27
C MET A 63 -5.83 -0.90 -7.36
N LYS A 64 -6.57 -1.12 -8.45
CA LYS A 64 -7.89 -0.53 -8.66
C LYS A 64 -9.00 -1.20 -7.84
N GLU A 65 -8.96 -2.52 -7.70
CA GLU A 65 -10.05 -3.31 -7.12
C GLU A 65 -9.74 -3.86 -5.72
N GLY A 66 -8.49 -4.27 -5.49
CA GLY A 66 -8.05 -4.85 -4.23
C GLY A 66 -7.69 -3.77 -3.22
N PHE A 67 -6.66 -2.98 -3.52
CA PHE A 67 -6.11 -1.97 -2.61
C PHE A 67 -7.00 -0.73 -2.39
N LYS A 68 -8.14 -0.64 -3.08
CA LYS A 68 -9.19 0.35 -2.81
C LYS A 68 -10.35 -0.20 -1.97
N ASN A 69 -10.37 -1.49 -1.65
CA ASN A 69 -11.42 -2.05 -0.81
C ASN A 69 -11.27 -1.53 0.64
N PRO A 70 -12.30 -0.90 1.24
CA PRO A 70 -12.17 -0.25 2.56
C PRO A 70 -11.76 -1.19 3.69
N ASP A 71 -12.17 -2.46 3.65
CA ASP A 71 -11.79 -3.44 4.68
C ASP A 71 -10.32 -3.81 4.56
N ILE A 72 -9.80 -3.91 3.33
CA ILE A 72 -8.40 -4.19 3.05
C ILE A 72 -7.54 -2.99 3.46
N VAL A 73 -7.94 -1.77 3.08
CA VAL A 73 -7.24 -0.54 3.47
C VAL A 73 -7.13 -0.44 4.99
N ARG A 74 -8.26 -0.55 5.69
CA ARG A 74 -8.31 -0.44 7.15
C ARG A 74 -7.43 -1.51 7.80
N TYR A 75 -7.50 -2.75 7.30
CA TYR A 75 -6.68 -3.83 7.84
C TYR A 75 -5.19 -3.54 7.62
N ILE A 76 -4.79 -3.14 6.41
CA ILE A 76 -3.39 -2.87 6.08
C ILE A 76 -2.83 -1.72 6.91
N ASN A 77 -3.52 -0.58 6.97
CA ASN A 77 -3.05 0.58 7.75
C ASN A 77 -2.93 0.27 9.25
N THR A 78 -3.80 -0.59 9.77
CA THR A 78 -3.75 -1.02 11.17
C THR A 78 -2.54 -1.93 11.43
N HIS A 79 -2.35 -2.97 10.60
CA HIS A 79 -1.47 -4.09 10.93
C HIS A 79 -0.08 -4.03 10.28
N TYR A 80 0.10 -3.26 9.21
CA TYR A 80 1.34 -3.23 8.44
C TYR A 80 1.95 -1.84 8.31
N TYR A 81 3.26 -1.78 8.07
CA TYR A 81 3.83 -0.77 7.18
C TYR A 81 3.73 -1.27 5.75
N ALA A 82 3.25 -0.44 4.83
CA ALA A 82 3.00 -0.86 3.45
C ALA A 82 3.88 -0.08 2.49
N VAL A 83 4.59 -0.78 1.61
CA VAL A 83 5.37 -0.18 0.52
C VAL A 83 4.88 -0.72 -0.80
N ARG A 84 4.65 0.18 -1.75
CA ARG A 84 4.40 -0.14 -3.15
C ARG A 84 5.58 0.37 -3.95
N PHE A 85 6.20 -0.51 -4.74
CA PHE A 85 7.40 -0.16 -5.47
C PHE A 85 7.38 -0.70 -6.89
N ASP A 86 7.77 0.15 -7.83
CA ASP A 86 7.98 -0.24 -9.22
C ASP A 86 9.33 -0.94 -9.34
N ALA A 87 9.29 -2.24 -9.65
CA ALA A 87 10.48 -3.06 -9.77
C ALA A 87 11.41 -2.63 -10.90
N GLU A 88 10.97 -1.82 -11.85
CA GLU A 88 11.77 -1.28 -12.96
C GLU A 88 12.11 0.21 -12.78
N SER A 89 11.85 0.78 -11.60
CA SER A 89 12.26 2.14 -11.25
C SER A 89 13.76 2.33 -11.47
N ILE A 90 14.16 3.54 -11.87
CA ILE A 90 15.57 3.95 -12.01
C ILE A 90 16.06 4.85 -10.88
N ASN A 91 15.14 5.32 -10.03
CA ASN A 91 15.48 6.22 -8.95
C ASN A 91 16.20 5.43 -7.85
N PRO A 92 17.34 5.93 -7.35
CA PRO A 92 18.03 5.29 -6.24
C PRO A 92 17.14 5.29 -5.00
N VAL A 93 17.29 4.25 -4.18
CA VAL A 93 16.60 4.07 -2.90
C VAL A 93 17.62 3.93 -1.79
N ASN A 94 17.47 4.69 -0.72
CA ASN A 94 18.26 4.51 0.49
C ASN A 94 17.47 3.61 1.44
N PHE A 95 18.01 2.43 1.73
CA PHE A 95 17.36 1.47 2.61
C PHE A 95 18.41 0.67 3.39
N ASP A 96 18.23 0.57 4.70
CA ASP A 96 19.13 -0.19 5.60
C ASP A 96 20.62 0.22 5.44
N GLY A 97 20.87 1.53 5.42
CA GLY A 97 22.20 2.10 5.25
C GLY A 97 22.84 1.91 3.87
N GLN A 98 22.11 1.35 2.90
CA GLN A 98 22.59 1.06 1.55
C GLN A 98 21.87 1.91 0.49
N VAL A 99 22.60 2.32 -0.54
CA VAL A 99 22.05 2.98 -1.72
C VAL A 99 21.81 1.92 -2.78
N LEU A 100 20.56 1.49 -2.92
CA LEU A 100 20.11 0.48 -3.88
C LEU A 100 19.70 1.17 -5.19
N LYS A 101 20.06 0.59 -6.34
CA LYS A 101 19.88 1.21 -7.66
C LYS A 101 19.34 0.24 -8.70
N ASN A 102 18.95 0.78 -9.84
CA ASN A 102 18.82 0.00 -11.07
C ASN A 102 20.15 0.02 -11.83
N THR A 103 20.51 -1.11 -12.43
CA THR A 103 21.68 -1.21 -13.32
C THR A 103 21.49 -0.40 -14.61
N SER A 104 20.24 -0.21 -15.03
CA SER A 104 19.89 0.62 -16.18
C SER A 104 19.72 2.09 -15.78
N LYS A 105 20.24 2.99 -16.62
CA LYS A 105 20.01 4.44 -16.51
C LYS A 105 18.63 4.89 -17.02
N HIS A 106 17.94 4.00 -17.73
CA HIS A 106 16.63 4.25 -18.31
C HIS A 106 15.66 3.16 -17.86
N LYS A 107 14.38 3.49 -17.75
CA LYS A 107 13.35 2.51 -17.40
C LYS A 107 13.14 1.58 -18.59
N VAL A 108 13.60 0.34 -18.44
CA VAL A 108 13.57 -0.68 -19.51
C VAL A 108 12.92 -1.95 -18.96
N PRO A 109 11.91 -2.52 -19.66
CA PRO A 109 11.30 -3.78 -19.25
C PRO A 109 12.34 -4.89 -19.05
N GLY A 110 12.28 -5.57 -17.91
CA GLY A 110 13.20 -6.65 -17.54
C GLY A 110 14.50 -6.19 -16.86
N HIS A 111 14.77 -4.88 -16.76
CA HIS A 111 15.88 -4.35 -15.97
C HIS A 111 15.37 -3.94 -14.58
N PHE A 112 15.60 -4.83 -13.61
CA PHE A 112 15.03 -4.68 -12.29
C PHE A 112 15.94 -3.93 -11.32
N HIS A 113 15.32 -3.12 -10.47
CA HIS A 113 15.95 -2.41 -9.38
C HIS A 113 16.41 -3.39 -8.29
N GLU A 114 17.56 -3.13 -7.67
CA GLU A 114 18.17 -3.98 -6.63
C GLU A 114 17.22 -4.28 -5.46
N VAL A 115 16.40 -3.31 -5.07
CA VAL A 115 15.34 -3.48 -4.06
C VAL A 115 14.41 -4.65 -4.40
N ALA A 116 13.93 -4.76 -5.65
CA ALA A 116 13.05 -5.87 -6.03
C ALA A 116 13.81 -7.21 -6.06
N LEU A 117 15.10 -7.19 -6.40
CA LEU A 117 15.96 -8.37 -6.39
C LEU A 117 16.25 -8.89 -4.98
N LEU A 118 16.39 -7.99 -3.99
CA LEU A 118 16.66 -8.31 -2.58
C LEU A 118 15.58 -9.23 -1.99
N PHE A 119 14.31 -9.00 -2.31
CA PHE A 119 13.18 -9.76 -1.79
C PHE A 119 12.75 -10.93 -2.69
N ASN A 120 13.50 -11.18 -3.76
CA ASN A 120 13.23 -12.27 -4.69
C ASN A 120 14.10 -13.50 -4.36
N PRO A 121 13.56 -14.74 -4.43
CA PRO A 121 14.36 -15.92 -4.17
C PRO A 121 15.58 -16.01 -5.09
N PRO A 122 16.78 -16.36 -4.57
CA PRO A 122 17.99 -16.44 -5.36
C PRO A 122 17.81 -17.35 -6.60
N GLY A 123 18.25 -16.85 -7.76
CA GLY A 123 18.18 -17.58 -9.03
C GLY A 123 16.77 -17.75 -9.63
N LYS A 124 15.73 -17.14 -9.05
CA LYS A 124 14.38 -17.13 -9.63
C LYS A 124 14.11 -15.87 -10.43
N LYS A 125 13.27 -15.99 -11.46
CA LYS A 125 12.78 -14.83 -12.21
C LYS A 125 11.77 -14.05 -11.36
N LEU A 126 11.81 -12.73 -11.44
CA LEU A 126 10.76 -11.87 -10.92
C LEU A 126 9.47 -12.08 -11.74
N ILE A 127 8.35 -12.24 -11.04
CA ILE A 127 7.01 -12.45 -11.63
C ILE A 127 6.06 -11.49 -10.91
N PHE A 128 5.30 -10.70 -11.67
CA PHE A 128 4.41 -9.67 -11.14
C PHE A 128 2.94 -10.00 -11.38
N PRO A 129 2.01 -9.57 -10.50
CA PRO A 129 2.25 -8.85 -9.25
C PRO A 129 2.97 -9.73 -8.22
N GLN A 130 3.90 -9.14 -7.46
CA GLN A 130 4.51 -9.80 -6.31
C GLN A 130 4.08 -9.09 -5.02
N LEU A 131 3.51 -9.87 -4.10
CA LEU A 131 3.07 -9.41 -2.79
C LEU A 131 3.75 -10.24 -1.71
N ILE A 132 4.40 -9.56 -0.77
CA ILE A 132 5.20 -10.17 0.29
C ILE A 132 4.73 -9.61 1.63
N LEU A 133 4.51 -10.50 2.60
CA LEU A 133 4.39 -10.13 4.02
C LEU A 133 5.68 -10.52 4.73
N LEU A 134 6.27 -9.57 5.41
CA LEU A 134 7.42 -9.74 6.28
C LEU A 134 6.97 -9.65 7.74
N LYS A 135 7.58 -10.46 8.60
CA LYS A 135 7.43 -10.32 10.05
C LYS A 135 8.20 -9.09 10.54
N ASN A 136 8.07 -8.77 11.82
CA ASN A 136 8.81 -7.69 12.48
C ASN A 136 10.34 -7.90 12.49
N ASP A 137 10.82 -9.13 12.37
CA ASP A 137 12.24 -9.48 12.20
C ASP A 137 12.70 -9.50 10.73
N PHE A 138 11.89 -8.96 9.81
CA PHE A 138 12.12 -8.95 8.37
C PHE A 138 12.16 -10.32 7.67
N SER A 139 11.89 -11.41 8.38
CA SER A 139 11.75 -12.73 7.76
C SER A 139 10.46 -12.81 6.92
N ILE A 140 10.52 -13.54 5.80
CA ILE A 140 9.36 -13.72 4.90
C ILE A 140 8.29 -14.59 5.58
N LYS A 141 7.10 -14.02 5.78
CA LYS A 141 5.89 -14.69 6.30
C LYS A 141 5.05 -15.31 5.19
N LYS A 142 4.79 -14.54 4.12
CA LYS A 142 4.06 -14.97 2.92
C LYS A 142 4.71 -14.31 1.70
N ASN A 143 4.72 -15.00 0.55
CA ASN A 143 5.16 -14.46 -0.73
C ASN A 143 4.30 -15.06 -1.84
N THR A 144 3.71 -14.24 -2.70
CA THR A 144 2.90 -14.69 -3.83
C THR A 144 3.17 -13.83 -5.06
N ASN A 145 3.27 -14.49 -6.20
CA ASN A 145 3.43 -13.85 -7.51
C ASN A 145 2.15 -13.95 -8.36
N LYS A 146 1.00 -14.10 -7.69
CA LYS A 146 -0.31 -14.29 -8.32
C LYS A 146 -1.17 -13.05 -8.14
N TYR A 147 -1.96 -12.74 -9.16
CA TYR A 147 -3.11 -11.87 -8.99
C TYR A 147 -4.01 -12.42 -7.87
N LEU A 148 -4.45 -11.54 -6.97
CA LEU A 148 -5.43 -11.84 -5.94
C LEU A 148 -6.66 -10.97 -6.17
N SER A 149 -7.84 -11.59 -6.27
CA SER A 149 -9.11 -10.87 -6.16
C SER A 149 -9.25 -10.21 -4.79
N SER A 150 -10.15 -9.23 -4.60
CA SER A 150 -10.31 -8.56 -3.29
C SER A 150 -10.61 -9.55 -2.15
N LYS A 151 -11.37 -10.62 -2.43
CA LYS A 151 -11.63 -11.68 -1.44
C LYS A 151 -10.37 -12.46 -1.06
N GLU A 152 -9.53 -12.80 -2.04
CA GLU A 152 -8.26 -13.50 -1.80
C GLU A 152 -7.24 -12.58 -1.14
N LEU A 153 -7.16 -11.32 -1.55
CA LEU A 153 -6.29 -10.32 -0.96
C LEU A 153 -6.64 -10.09 0.52
N LEU A 154 -7.93 -9.97 0.85
CA LEU A 154 -8.38 -9.86 2.25
C LEU A 154 -7.99 -11.09 3.08
N LYS A 155 -8.06 -12.30 2.51
CA LYS A 155 -7.58 -13.53 3.18
C LYS A 155 -6.05 -13.60 3.27
N TYR A 156 -5.35 -13.04 2.29
CA TYR A 156 -3.90 -13.03 2.25
C TYR A 156 -3.32 -12.09 3.31
N VAL A 157 -3.91 -10.90 3.47
CA VAL A 157 -3.45 -9.92 4.47
C VAL A 157 -3.91 -10.25 5.88
N LYS A 158 -4.92 -11.10 6.09
CA LYS A 158 -5.27 -11.62 7.42
C LYS A 158 -4.41 -12.82 7.81
#